data_AF-A0A6G6X2C0-F1
#
_entry.id   AF-A0A6G6X2C0-F1
#
_cell.length_a   1.000
_cell.length_b   1.000
_cell.length_c   1.000
_cell.angle_alpha   90.00
_cell.angle_beta   90.00
_cell.angle_gamma   90.00
#
_symmetry.space_group_name_H-M   'P 1'
#
loop_
_entity.id
_entity.type
_entity.pdbx_description
1 polymer ?
#
loop_
_entity_poly.entity_id
_entity_poly.type
_entity_poly.pdbx_seq_one_letter_code
_entity_poly.pdbx_strand_id
1 'polypeptide(L)' 'MKTFPDFRSLDEVPRFGVTVGIDTIARHSKAAAMIVWGDGKRLAFEKLAAAHDYDPDWPASVVCICRGAEILADTSAAGK' A
#
# COMPACT_ATOMS: atom_id res chain seq x y z
N MET A 1 -13.58 0.26 17.81
CA MET A 1 -12.30 -0.28 17.31
C MET A 1 -12.52 -0.78 15.87
N LYS A 2 -12.42 0.08 14.85
CA LYS A 2 -12.75 -0.31 13.45
C LYS A 2 -11.64 -1.12 12.75
N THR A 3 -10.39 -0.83 13.07
CA THR A 3 -9.21 -1.46 12.44
C THR A 3 -8.80 -2.78 13.11
N PHE A 4 -9.16 -2.97 14.37
CA PHE A 4 -8.70 -4.07 15.23
C PHE A 4 -9.90 -4.70 15.96
N PRO A 5 -10.88 -5.28 15.24
CA PRO A 5 -12.13 -5.74 15.86
C PRO A 5 -11.92 -6.90 16.84
N ASP A 6 -10.85 -7.68 16.66
CA ASP A 6 -10.57 -8.87 17.47
C ASP A 6 -9.78 -8.59 18.76
N PHE A 7 -9.27 -7.36 18.93
CA PHE A 7 -8.49 -6.97 20.10
C PHE A 7 -9.40 -6.31 21.14
N ARG A 8 -9.19 -6.65 22.41
CA ARG A 8 -9.98 -6.14 23.54
C ARG A 8 -9.63 -4.70 23.91
N SER A 9 -8.38 -4.30 23.65
CA SER A 9 -7.90 -2.94 23.79
C SER A 9 -6.79 -2.64 22.79
N LEU A 10 -6.44 -1.36 22.63
CA LEU A 10 -5.31 -0.95 21.79
C LEU A 10 -3.97 -1.45 22.33
N ASP A 11 -3.87 -1.73 23.63
CA ASP A 11 -2.65 -2.25 24.26
C ASP A 11 -2.30 -3.67 23.80
N GLU A 12 -3.29 -4.43 23.33
CA GLU A 12 -3.07 -5.76 22.76
C GLU A 12 -2.52 -5.70 21.31
N VAL A 13 -2.57 -4.53 20.65
CA VAL A 13 -2.05 -4.38 19.28
C VAL A 13 -0.51 -4.41 19.30
N PRO A 14 0.14 -5.30 18.53
CA PRO A 14 1.60 -5.35 18.48
C PRO A 14 2.22 -4.00 18.10
N ARG A 15 3.18 -3.55 18.91
CA ARG A 15 3.89 -2.28 18.68
C ARG A 15 4.96 -2.36 17.60
N PHE A 16 5.36 -3.57 17.24
CA PHE A 16 6.43 -3.83 16.29
C PHE A 16 6.01 -4.92 15.32
N GLY A 17 6.45 -4.78 14.07
CA GLY A 17 6.29 -5.79 13.02
C GLY A 17 7.62 -6.03 12.33
N VAL A 18 7.81 -7.25 11.84
CA VAL A 18 8.91 -7.59 10.94
C VAL A 18 8.37 -7.54 9.52
N THR A 19 9.06 -6.82 8.63
CA THR A 19 8.62 -6.62 7.24
C THR A 19 9.78 -6.80 6.27
N VAL A 20 9.44 -7.10 5.02
CA VAL A 20 10.41 -7.01 3.91
C VAL A 20 10.78 -5.55 3.65
N GLY A 21 12.04 -5.34 3.27
CA GLY A 21 12.55 -4.02 2.92
C GLY A 21 12.04 -3.54 1.57
N ILE A 22 12.02 -2.23 1.37
CA ILE A 22 11.58 -1.58 0.13
C ILE A 22 12.45 -2.02 -1.07
N ASP A 23 13.79 -1.99 -0.92
CA ASP A 23 14.71 -2.49 -1.96
C ASP A 23 14.46 -3.97 -2.26
N THR A 24 14.15 -4.78 -1.24
CA THR A 24 13.86 -6.20 -1.43
C THR A 24 12.62 -6.39 -2.31
N ILE A 25 11.55 -5.63 -2.08
CA ILE A 25 10.34 -5.63 -2.91
C ILE A 25 10.69 -5.26 -4.36
N ALA A 26 11.34 -4.12 -4.57
CA ALA A 26 11.66 -3.63 -5.91
C ALA A 26 12.59 -4.58 -6.70
N ARG A 27 13.65 -5.08 -6.05
CA ARG A 27 14.70 -5.89 -6.70
C ARG A 27 14.23 -7.29 -7.06
N HIS A 28 13.47 -7.93 -6.17
CA HIS A 28 13.16 -9.36 -6.29
C HIS A 28 11.77 -9.65 -6.89
N SER A 29 10.90 -8.65 -7.00
CA SER A 29 9.61 -8.83 -7.67
C SER A 29 9.80 -8.93 -9.19
N LYS A 30 9.28 -10.00 -9.80
CA LYS A 30 9.17 -10.12 -11.27
C LYS A 30 7.90 -9.45 -11.80
N ALA A 31 6.86 -9.42 -10.97
CA ALA A 31 5.57 -8.77 -11.14
C ALA A 31 5.12 -8.27 -9.77
N ALA A 32 4.34 -7.20 -9.70
CA ALA A 32 3.75 -6.69 -8.47
C ALA A 32 2.36 -6.12 -8.73
N ALA A 33 1.39 -6.45 -7.87
CA ALA A 33 0.06 -5.86 -7.92
C ALA A 33 -0.22 -5.08 -6.62
N MET A 34 -0.47 -3.78 -6.75
CA MET A 34 -0.92 -2.93 -5.65
C MET A 34 -2.45 -2.82 -5.71
N ILE A 35 -3.12 -3.35 -4.69
CA ILE A 35 -4.58 -3.31 -4.60
C ILE A 35 -4.99 -2.15 -3.69
N VAL A 36 -5.79 -1.23 -4.22
CA VAL A 36 -6.26 -0.03 -3.52
C VAL A 36 -7.79 -0.08 -3.45
N TRP A 37 -8.33 -0.38 -2.28
CA TRP A 37 -9.75 -0.72 -2.12
C TRP A 37 -10.46 0.14 -1.07
N GLY A 38 -11.64 0.64 -1.42
CA GLY A 38 -12.52 1.39 -0.54
C GLY A 38 -12.21 2.89 -0.53
N ASP A 39 -13.22 3.67 -0.12
CA ASP A 39 -13.18 5.13 -0.04
C ASP A 39 -12.04 5.66 0.83
N GLY A 40 -11.74 4.99 1.95
CA GLY A 40 -10.64 5.31 2.86
C GLY A 40 -9.24 5.22 2.23
N LYS A 41 -9.13 4.76 0.97
CA LYS A 41 -7.88 4.66 0.22
C LYS A 41 -7.77 5.65 -0.94
N ARG A 42 -8.71 6.60 -1.08
CA ARG A 42 -8.70 7.58 -2.17
C ARG A 42 -7.39 8.38 -2.28
N LEU A 43 -6.88 8.92 -1.17
CA LEU A 43 -5.59 9.62 -1.16
C LEU A 43 -4.44 8.71 -1.61
N ALA A 44 -4.45 7.43 -1.21
CA ALA A 44 -3.43 6.49 -1.62
C ALA A 44 -3.51 6.22 -3.13
N PHE A 45 -4.72 6.04 -3.67
CA PHE A 45 -4.93 5.89 -5.11
C PHE A 45 -4.42 7.13 -5.88
N GLU A 46 -4.82 8.34 -5.47
CA GLU A 46 -4.39 9.59 -6.11
C GLU A 46 -2.87 9.72 -6.13
N LYS A 47 -2.20 9.46 -5.00
CA LYS A 47 -0.74 9.50 -4.89
C LYS A 47 -0.07 8.46 -5.80
N LEU A 48 -0.56 7.22 -5.79
CA LEU A 48 0.01 6.13 -6.59
C LEU A 48 -0.23 6.32 -8.08
N ALA A 49 -1.41 6.81 -8.47
CA ALA A 49 -1.75 7.07 -9.87
C ALA A 49 -0.93 8.23 -10.48
N ALA A 50 -0.46 9.17 -9.64
CA ALA A 50 0.38 10.28 -10.06
C ALA A 50 1.90 9.99 -9.94
N ALA A 51 2.29 8.90 -9.27
CA ALA A 51 3.70 8.57 -9.04
C ALA A 51 4.32 7.87 -10.26
N HIS A 52 5.52 8.29 -10.65
CA HIS A 52 6.30 7.68 -11.72
C HIS A 52 7.61 7.05 -11.25
N ASP A 53 8.00 7.30 -10.00
CA ASP A 53 9.22 6.77 -9.37
C ASP A 53 8.94 6.56 -7.87
N TYR A 54 9.92 6.01 -7.16
CA TYR A 54 9.86 5.83 -5.71
C TYR A 54 9.97 7.17 -4.97
N ASP A 55 8.99 7.42 -4.10
CA ASP A 55 8.92 8.54 -3.17
C ASP A 55 9.13 8.01 -1.74
N PRO A 56 10.20 8.43 -1.03
CA PRO A 56 10.47 7.98 0.34
C PRO A 56 9.42 8.47 1.36
N ASP A 57 8.71 9.57 1.08
CA ASP A 57 7.61 10.05 1.93
C ASP A 57 6.32 9.26 1.65
N TRP A 58 6.27 8.49 0.56
CA TRP A 58 5.16 7.61 0.22
C TRP A 58 5.62 6.20 -0.17
N PRO A 59 6.01 5.34 0.80
CA PRO A 59 6.66 4.05 0.53
C PRO A 59 5.91 3.08 -0.39
N ALA A 60 4.57 3.20 -0.46
CA ALA A 60 3.75 2.40 -1.37
C ALA A 60 4.08 2.65 -2.87
N SER A 61 4.69 3.79 -3.19
CA SER A 61 5.21 4.12 -4.53
C SER A 61 6.30 3.15 -5.03
N VAL A 62 6.83 2.27 -4.17
CA VAL A 62 7.74 1.18 -4.58
C VAL A 62 7.16 0.34 -5.71
N VAL A 63 5.83 0.23 -5.80
CA VAL A 63 5.18 -0.48 -6.92
C VAL A 63 5.56 0.12 -8.27
N CYS A 64 5.78 1.43 -8.37
CA CYS A 64 6.13 2.10 -9.63
C CYS A 64 7.51 1.68 -10.18
N ILE A 65 8.41 1.19 -9.32
CA ILE A 65 9.74 0.72 -9.71
C ILE A 65 9.86 -0.81 -9.75
N CYS A 66 8.78 -1.54 -9.46
CA CYS A 66 8.73 -2.98 -9.63
C CYS A 66 8.60 -3.36 -11.10
N ARG A 67 9.23 -4.46 -11.52
CA ARG A 67 8.96 -5.05 -12.84
C ARG A 67 7.52 -5.56 -12.90
N GLY A 68 6.86 -5.41 -14.04
CA GLY A 68 5.50 -5.92 -14.25
C GLY A 68 4.50 -5.41 -13.23
N ALA A 69 4.54 -4.12 -12.92
CA ALA A 69 3.73 -3.48 -11.92
C ALA A 69 2.32 -3.15 -12.41
N GLU A 70 1.31 -3.41 -11.58
CA GLU A 70 -0.08 -3.02 -11.80
C GLU A 70 -0.67 -2.39 -10.54
N ILE A 71 -1.49 -1.35 -10.72
CA ILE A 71 -2.32 -0.77 -9.66
C ILE A 71 -3.77 -1.09 -9.98
N LEU A 72 -4.42 -1.85 -9.09
CA LEU A 72 -5.81 -2.25 -9.22
C LEU A 72 -6.63 -1.50 -8.16
N ALA A 73 -7.63 -0.74 -8.59
CA ALA A 73 -8.48 0.03 -7.69
C ALA A 73 -9.97 -0.21 -7.92
N ASP A 74 -10.75 -0.21 -6.85
CA ASP A 74 -12.21 -0.16 -6.94
C ASP A 74 -12.70 1.26 -7.25
N THR A 75 -13.98 1.40 -7.63
CA THR A 75 -14.56 2.71 -7.96
C THR A 75 -14.52 3.66 -6.77
N SER A 76 -14.75 3.14 -5.56
CA SER A 76 -14.74 3.93 -4.31
C SER A 76 -13.38 4.59 -4.05
N ALA A 77 -12.29 3.82 -4.17
CA ALA A 77 -10.92 4.34 -4.07
C ALA A 77 -10.58 5.27 -5.23
N ALA A 78 -11.06 4.98 -6.44
CA ALA A 78 -10.86 5.83 -7.62
C ALA A 78 -11.69 7.12 -7.60
N GLY A 79 -12.57 7.30 -6.62
CA GLY A 79 -13.45 8.47 -6.51
C GLY A 79 -14.55 8.53 -7.56
N LYS A 80 -14.95 7.37 -8.09
CA LYS A 80 -16.00 7.21 -9.11
C LYS A 80 -17.28 6.62 -8.53
#